data_AF-A0A2V2E2D2-F1
#
_entry.id   AF-A0A2V2E2D2-F1
#
_cell.length_a   1.000
_cell.length_b   1.000
_cell.length_c   1.000
_cell.angle_alpha   90.00
_cell.angle_beta   90.00
_cell.angle_gamma   90.00
#
_symmetry.space_group_name_H-M   'P 1'
#
loop_
_entity.id
_entity.type
_entity.pdbx_description
1 polymer ?
#
loop_
_entity_poly.entity_id
_entity_poly.type
_entity_poly.pdbx_seq_one_letter_code
_entity_poly.pdbx_strand_id
1 'polypeptide(L)'
;MIGFEKVSFSYPEREVIRDFSLVIPPGARIALMGPSGCGKTTLLRLLMGLERPAAGKITDPPRPVAAVFQEDRLLSHKTVLQNAALAAHREKEAAALLGRLGLCDVLAEYPAALSGGMKRRVAIVRALCTPAPLLALDEPFNGLDGQAKRQAAALILSEWTGAILLVTHLEEEAALLGAQIVPLKAL
;
A
#
# COMPACT_ATOMS: atom_id res chain seq x y z
N MET A 1 -14.18 2.07 -13.27
CA MET A 1 -13.98 2.93 -12.07
C MET A 1 -14.17 2.02 -10.88
N ILE A 2 -13.21 1.96 -9.95
CA ILE A 2 -13.26 0.96 -8.89
C ILE A 2 -14.34 1.38 -7.86
N GLY A 3 -15.24 0.48 -7.49
CA GLY A 3 -16.34 0.79 -6.58
C GLY A 3 -16.53 -0.26 -5.49
N PHE A 4 -16.80 0.18 -4.27
CA PHE A 4 -17.44 -0.62 -3.22
C PHE A 4 -18.92 -0.24 -3.22
N GLU A 5 -19.81 -1.23 -3.37
CA GLU A 5 -21.25 -1.03 -3.36
C GLU A 5 -21.87 -1.83 -2.21
N LYS A 6 -22.23 -1.12 -1.12
CA LYS A 6 -22.89 -1.69 0.06
C LYS A 6 -22.18 -2.91 0.63
N VAL A 7 -20.84 -2.86 0.63
CA VAL A 7 -19.99 -3.98 1.02
C VAL A 7 -20.09 -4.19 2.52
N SER A 8 -20.41 -5.42 2.92
CA SER A 8 -20.33 -5.86 4.32
C SER A 8 -19.42 -7.07 4.42
N PHE A 9 -18.74 -7.20 5.55
CA PHE A 9 -17.85 -8.32 5.84
C PHE A 9 -17.74 -8.59 7.34
N SER A 10 -17.76 -9.87 7.69
CA SER A 10 -17.61 -10.36 9.06
C SER A 10 -16.60 -11.50 9.10
N TYR A 11 -15.70 -11.47 10.07
CA TYR A 11 -15.02 -12.67 10.54
C TYR A 11 -16.00 -13.49 11.40
N PRO A 12 -15.76 -14.80 11.65
CA PRO A 12 -16.71 -15.67 12.35
C PRO A 12 -17.28 -15.12 13.65
N GLU A 13 -16.49 -14.35 14.41
CA GLU A 13 -16.87 -13.81 15.72
C GLU A 13 -17.14 -12.31 15.72
N ARG A 14 -16.95 -11.61 14.58
CA ARG A 14 -16.98 -10.14 14.56
C ARG A 14 -17.34 -9.59 13.18
N GLU A 15 -18.38 -8.75 13.15
CA GLU A 15 -18.63 -7.86 12.02
C GLU A 15 -17.59 -6.74 11.98
N VAL A 16 -16.97 -6.55 10.81
CA VAL A 16 -15.86 -5.60 10.64
C VAL A 16 -16.26 -4.45 9.71
N ILE A 17 -17.00 -4.75 8.65
CA ILE A 17 -17.46 -3.78 7.65
C ILE A 17 -18.97 -3.93 7.50
N ARG A 18 -19.72 -2.83 7.57
CA ARG A 18 -21.17 -2.80 7.39
C ARG A 18 -21.55 -1.72 6.37
N ASP A 19 -22.21 -2.13 5.29
CA ASP A 19 -22.80 -1.25 4.26
C ASP A 19 -21.82 -0.18 3.72
N PHE A 20 -20.54 -0.54 3.56
CA PHE A 20 -19.51 0.38 3.11
C PHE A 20 -19.62 0.62 1.60
N SER A 21 -19.68 1.90 1.22
CA SER A 21 -19.69 2.32 -0.18
C SER A 21 -18.65 3.40 -0.42
N LEU A 22 -17.88 3.24 -1.49
CA LEU A 22 -16.85 4.18 -1.91
C LEU A 22 -16.58 4.01 -3.41
N VAL A 23 -16.35 5.12 -4.09
CA VAL A 23 -15.94 5.14 -5.49
C VAL A 23 -14.52 5.68 -5.57
N ILE A 24 -13.66 5.00 -6.31
CA ILE A 24 -12.26 5.37 -6.57
C ILE A 24 -12.12 5.66 -8.07
N PRO A 25 -12.14 6.96 -8.47
CA PRO A 25 -11.87 7.36 -9.84
C PRO A 25 -10.45 7.00 -10.30
N PRO A 26 -10.21 6.85 -11.62
CA PRO A 26 -8.85 6.73 -12.15
C PRO A 26 -7.96 7.90 -11.71
N GLY A 27 -6.74 7.62 -11.28
CA GLY A 27 -5.78 8.63 -10.80
C GLY A 27 -6.12 9.29 -9.45
N ALA A 28 -7.24 8.91 -8.83
CA ALA A 28 -7.62 9.46 -7.53
C ALA A 28 -6.65 9.01 -6.43
N ARG A 29 -6.45 9.87 -5.43
CA ARG A 29 -5.67 9.58 -4.23
C ARG A 29 -6.61 9.65 -3.04
N ILE A 30 -6.89 8.52 -2.43
CA ILE A 30 -7.85 8.41 -1.33
C ILE A 30 -7.14 7.84 -0.12
N ALA A 31 -7.40 8.42 1.06
CA ALA A 31 -6.93 7.93 2.34
C ALA A 31 -8.12 7.44 3.18
N LEU A 32 -8.25 6.13 3.35
CA LEU A 32 -9.14 5.52 4.33
C LEU A 32 -8.53 5.71 5.72
N MET A 33 -9.15 6.57 6.52
CA MET A 33 -8.62 6.96 7.83
C MET A 33 -9.55 6.57 8.96
N GLY A 34 -9.02 5.90 9.98
CA GLY A 34 -9.80 5.49 11.14
C GLY A 34 -8.95 4.79 12.20
N PRO A 35 -9.51 4.49 13.38
CA PRO A 35 -8.76 3.86 14.47
C PRO A 35 -8.28 2.45 14.11
N SER A 36 -7.33 1.93 14.87
CA SER A 36 -6.89 0.54 14.74
C SER A 36 -8.06 -0.42 14.92
N GLY A 37 -8.17 -1.42 14.04
CA GLY A 37 -9.26 -2.41 14.09
C GLY A 37 -10.59 -1.96 13.49
N CYS A 38 -10.72 -0.78 12.88
CA CYS A 38 -11.96 -0.37 12.19
C CYS A 38 -12.16 -1.00 10.79
N GLY A 39 -11.30 -1.93 10.37
CA GLY A 39 -11.47 -2.68 9.12
C GLY A 39 -10.75 -2.13 7.89
N LYS A 40 -9.84 -1.15 8.04
CA LYS A 40 -9.09 -0.57 6.92
C LYS A 40 -8.32 -1.62 6.09
N THR A 41 -7.51 -2.45 6.75
CA THR A 41 -6.80 -3.57 6.12
C THR A 41 -7.77 -4.58 5.51
N THR A 42 -8.92 -4.81 6.13
CA THR A 42 -9.98 -5.69 5.58
C THR A 42 -10.52 -5.15 4.26
N LEU A 43 -10.76 -3.84 4.14
CA LEU A 43 -11.18 -3.21 2.88
C LEU A 43 -10.12 -3.38 1.78
N LEU A 44 -8.83 -3.22 2.11
CA LEU A 44 -7.74 -3.50 1.16
C LEU A 44 -7.73 -4.96 0.72
N ARG A 45 -7.89 -5.92 1.65
CA ARG A 45 -7.95 -7.35 1.32
C ARG A 45 -9.14 -7.70 0.44
N LEU A 46 -10.31 -7.13 0.71
CA LEU A 46 -11.50 -7.28 -0.13
C LEU A 46 -11.24 -6.74 -1.54
N LEU A 47 -10.64 -5.54 -1.65
CA LEU A 47 -10.29 -4.92 -2.94
C LEU A 47 -9.28 -5.74 -3.73
N MET A 48 -8.29 -6.31 -3.05
CA MET A 48 -7.32 -7.22 -3.65
C MET A 48 -7.92 -8.60 -3.94
N GLY A 49 -9.16 -8.90 -3.53
CA GLY A 49 -9.81 -10.20 -3.63
C GLY A 49 -9.11 -11.31 -2.83
N LEU A 50 -8.37 -10.94 -1.79
CA LEU A 50 -7.85 -11.86 -0.78
C LEU A 50 -8.95 -12.31 0.20
N GLU A 51 -10.03 -11.53 0.27
CA GLU A 51 -11.25 -11.83 1.02
C GLU A 51 -12.46 -11.64 0.10
N ARG A 52 -13.61 -12.23 0.44
CA ARG A 52 -14.86 -12.05 -0.30
C ARG A 52 -15.89 -11.30 0.55
N PRO A 53 -16.59 -10.28 0.00
CA PRO A 53 -17.70 -9.64 0.71
C PRO A 53 -18.76 -10.66 1.14
N ALA A 54 -19.31 -10.49 2.34
CA ALA A 54 -20.46 -11.25 2.81
C ALA A 54 -21.78 -10.72 2.21
N ALA A 55 -21.83 -9.41 1.94
CA ALA A 55 -22.90 -8.75 1.20
C ALA A 55 -22.33 -7.58 0.38
N GLY A 56 -23.12 -7.09 -0.58
CA GLY A 56 -22.67 -6.07 -1.53
C GLY A 56 -21.70 -6.63 -2.57
N LYS A 57 -21.01 -5.74 -3.30
CA LYS A 57 -20.03 -6.13 -4.33
C LYS A 57 -18.95 -5.08 -4.52
N ILE A 58 -17.84 -5.52 -5.11
CA ILE A 58 -16.78 -4.63 -5.61
C ILE A 58 -16.86 -4.62 -7.12
N THR A 59 -17.01 -3.44 -7.71
CA THR A 59 -17.09 -3.21 -9.16
C THR A 59 -15.75 -2.78 -9.73
N ASP A 60 -15.46 -3.26 -10.95
CA ASP A 60 -14.18 -3.10 -11.65
C ASP A 60 -12.94 -3.33 -10.76
N PRO A 61 -12.85 -4.46 -10.03
CA PRO A 61 -11.74 -4.69 -9.11
C PRO A 61 -10.40 -4.66 -9.87
N PRO A 62 -9.40 -3.92 -9.37
CA PRO A 62 -8.12 -3.78 -10.05
C PRO A 62 -7.37 -5.11 -10.11
N ARG A 63 -6.83 -5.42 -11.29
CA ARG A 63 -6.02 -6.60 -11.56
C ARG A 63 -4.90 -6.24 -12.54
N PRO A 64 -3.61 -6.39 -12.16
CA PRO A 64 -3.11 -6.66 -10.81
C PRO A 64 -3.29 -5.46 -9.85
N VAL A 65 -2.92 -5.62 -8.57
CA VAL A 65 -2.83 -4.52 -7.59
C VAL A 65 -1.38 -4.44 -7.12
N ALA A 66 -0.79 -3.24 -7.17
CA ALA A 66 0.48 -2.97 -6.51
C ALA A 66 0.21 -2.69 -5.03
N ALA A 67 0.97 -3.30 -4.11
CA ALA A 67 0.67 -3.18 -2.69
C ALA A 67 1.90 -3.05 -1.79
N VAL A 68 1.80 -2.16 -0.81
CA VAL A 68 2.62 -2.17 0.40
C VAL A 68 1.73 -2.68 1.53
N PHE A 69 2.06 -3.85 2.07
CA PHE A 69 1.33 -4.43 3.20
C PHE A 69 1.82 -3.85 4.52
N GLN A 70 1.01 -3.97 5.57
CA GLN A 70 1.39 -3.55 6.92
C GLN A 70 2.70 -4.21 7.38
N GLU A 71 2.93 -5.47 7.01
CA GLU A 71 4.23 -6.14 7.12
C GLU A 71 4.98 -6.06 5.78
N ASP A 72 6.29 -5.80 5.82
CA ASP A 72 7.08 -5.59 4.59
C ASP A 72 7.14 -6.84 3.68
N ARG A 73 6.95 -8.04 4.23
CA ARG A 73 6.88 -9.32 3.48
C ARG A 73 8.02 -9.48 2.48
N LEU A 74 9.24 -9.11 2.85
CA LEU A 74 10.43 -9.34 2.02
C LEU A 74 10.82 -10.81 2.05
N LEU A 75 11.25 -11.34 0.91
CA LEU A 75 11.76 -12.70 0.76
C LEU A 75 13.18 -12.77 1.33
N SER A 76 13.35 -13.51 2.42
CA SER A 76 14.61 -13.61 3.17
C SER A 76 15.78 -14.17 2.36
N HIS A 77 15.49 -15.02 1.38
CA HIS A 77 16.47 -15.68 0.50
C HIS A 77 16.79 -14.87 -0.77
N LYS A 78 16.26 -13.65 -0.90
CA LYS A 78 16.53 -12.74 -2.02
C LYS A 78 17.23 -11.49 -1.51
N THR A 79 18.09 -10.92 -2.34
CA THR A 79 18.73 -9.64 -2.01
C THR A 79 17.71 -8.49 -1.99
N VAL A 80 18.12 -7.32 -1.50
CA VAL A 80 17.34 -6.09 -1.53
C VAL A 80 16.89 -5.76 -2.96
N LEU A 81 17.83 -5.80 -3.91
CA LEU A 81 17.54 -5.52 -5.32
C LEU A 81 16.53 -6.53 -5.90
N GLN A 82 16.73 -7.82 -5.64
CA GLN A 82 15.84 -8.88 -6.12
C GLN A 82 14.44 -8.79 -5.49
N ASN A 83 14.34 -8.36 -4.23
CA ASN A 83 13.05 -8.07 -3.60
C ASN A 83 12.33 -6.90 -4.28
N ALA A 84 13.04 -5.80 -4.53
CA ALA A 84 12.48 -4.63 -5.18
C ALA A 84 12.07 -4.90 -6.64
N ALA A 85 12.80 -5.75 -7.36
CA ALA A 85 12.51 -6.10 -8.74
C ALA A 85 11.52 -7.28 -8.91
N LEU A 86 10.99 -7.83 -7.82
CA LEU A 86 10.27 -9.12 -7.82
C LEU A 86 9.09 -9.19 -8.81
N ALA A 87 8.34 -8.11 -8.96
CA ALA A 87 7.09 -8.11 -9.74
C ALA A 87 7.29 -7.92 -11.25
N ALA A 88 8.38 -7.28 -11.67
CA ALA A 88 8.58 -6.90 -13.07
C ALA A 88 9.95 -7.28 -13.65
N HIS A 89 10.84 -7.89 -12.85
CA HIS A 89 12.23 -8.22 -13.21
C HIS A 89 13.04 -7.01 -13.73
N ARG A 90 12.68 -5.80 -13.30
CA ARG A 90 13.31 -4.54 -13.73
C ARG A 90 14.38 -4.08 -12.74
N GLU A 91 15.47 -4.82 -12.63
CA GLU A 91 16.51 -4.53 -11.63
C GLU A 91 17.15 -3.14 -11.80
N LYS A 92 17.37 -2.67 -13.04
CA LYS A 92 17.93 -1.33 -13.26
C LYS A 92 17.02 -0.22 -12.73
N GLU A 93 15.72 -0.33 -12.98
CA GLU A 93 14.71 0.61 -12.49
C GLU A 93 14.62 0.55 -10.97
N ALA A 94 14.50 -0.67 -10.41
CA ALA A 94 14.47 -0.90 -8.97
C ALA A 94 15.71 -0.32 -8.25
N ALA A 95 16.91 -0.52 -8.81
CA ALA A 95 18.15 0.02 -8.26
C ALA A 95 18.15 1.56 -8.24
N ALA A 96 17.67 2.21 -9.31
CA ALA A 96 17.56 3.66 -9.38
C ALA A 96 16.58 4.21 -8.32
N LEU A 97 15.42 3.56 -8.15
CA LEU A 97 14.43 3.94 -7.14
C LEU A 97 14.93 3.70 -5.70
N LEU A 98 15.59 2.57 -5.45
CA LEU A 98 16.25 2.29 -4.17
C LEU A 98 17.33 3.33 -3.86
N GLY A 99 18.08 3.77 -4.85
CA GLY A 99 19.09 4.81 -4.69
C GLY A 99 18.50 6.16 -4.29
N ARG A 100 17.34 6.54 -4.84
CA ARG A 100 16.60 7.75 -4.43
C ARG A 100 16.10 7.69 -2.99
N LEU A 101 16.01 6.50 -2.41
CA LEU A 101 15.68 6.27 -1.01
C LEU A 101 16.92 6.00 -0.14
N GLY A 102 18.13 6.19 -0.66
CA GLY A 102 19.38 6.03 0.09
C GLY A 102 19.75 4.58 0.39
N LEU A 103 19.44 3.65 -0.51
CA LEU A 103 19.73 2.21 -0.35
C LEU A 103 20.76 1.68 -1.37
N CYS A 104 21.58 2.55 -1.98
CA CYS A 104 22.61 2.18 -2.97
C CYS A 104 23.62 1.15 -2.43
N ASP A 105 24.03 1.31 -1.17
CA ASP A 105 25.13 0.51 -0.60
C ASP A 105 24.71 -0.88 -0.13
N VAL A 106 23.40 -1.16 -0.14
CA VAL A 106 22.81 -2.41 0.40
C VAL A 106 22.05 -3.21 -0.64
N LEU A 107 22.22 -2.92 -1.93
CA LEU A 107 21.47 -3.59 -3.01
C LEU A 107 21.70 -5.11 -3.03
N ALA A 108 22.91 -5.55 -2.70
CA ALA A 108 23.30 -6.97 -2.65
C ALA A 108 23.02 -7.63 -1.28
N GLU A 109 22.64 -6.86 -0.26
CA GLU A 109 22.36 -7.37 1.07
C GLU A 109 21.04 -8.15 1.13
N TYR A 110 20.89 -8.96 2.17
CA TYR A 110 19.65 -9.69 2.46
C TYR A 110 18.82 -8.96 3.52
N PRO A 111 17.47 -9.14 3.55
CA PRO A 111 16.60 -8.48 4.52
C PRO A 111 17.04 -8.57 5.99
N ALA A 112 17.76 -9.62 6.39
CA ALA A 112 18.27 -9.77 7.75
C ALA A 112 19.23 -8.65 8.17
N ALA A 113 19.99 -8.06 7.24
CA ALA A 113 20.94 -6.98 7.50
C ALA A 113 20.28 -5.58 7.55
N LEU A 114 18.99 -5.48 7.25
CA LEU A 114 18.29 -4.20 7.12
C LEU A 114 17.57 -3.80 8.41
N SER A 115 17.60 -2.50 8.72
CA SER A 115 16.70 -1.92 9.72
C SER A 115 15.24 -1.99 9.25
N GLY A 116 14.29 -1.84 10.18
CA GLY A 116 12.85 -1.83 9.84
C GLY A 116 12.50 -0.77 8.78
N GLY A 117 13.01 0.46 8.95
CA GLY A 117 12.77 1.52 7.97
C GLY A 117 13.44 1.28 6.61
N MET A 118 14.56 0.55 6.56
CA MET A 118 15.15 0.11 5.29
C MET A 118 14.26 -0.93 4.60
N LYS A 119 13.78 -1.95 5.34
CA LYS A 119 12.85 -2.97 4.81
C LYS A 119 11.59 -2.33 4.25
N ARG A 120 11.03 -1.34 4.96
CA ARG A 120 9.86 -0.60 4.50
C ARG A 120 10.10 0.12 3.18
N ARG A 121 11.23 0.82 3.05
CA ARG A 121 11.61 1.49 1.79
C ARG A 121 11.77 0.51 0.62
N VAL A 122 12.30 -0.69 0.87
CA VAL A 122 12.36 -1.77 -0.15
C VAL A 122 10.96 -2.23 -0.55
N ALA A 123 10.05 -2.42 0.40
CA ALA A 123 8.66 -2.81 0.11
C ALA A 123 7.92 -1.75 -0.73
N ILE A 124 8.16 -0.46 -0.47
CA ILE A 124 7.63 0.64 -1.29
C ILE A 124 8.15 0.56 -2.72
N VAL A 125 9.47 0.42 -2.92
CA VAL A 125 10.02 0.31 -4.27
C VAL A 125 9.48 -0.92 -5.00
N ARG A 126 9.35 -2.06 -4.32
CA ARG A 126 8.74 -3.27 -4.89
C ARG A 126 7.33 -3.01 -5.42
N ALA A 127 6.53 -2.28 -4.67
CA ALA A 127 5.18 -1.90 -5.09
C ALA A 127 5.22 -0.97 -6.31
N LEU A 128 6.09 0.04 -6.32
CA LEU A 128 6.24 0.98 -7.44
C LEU A 128 6.71 0.30 -8.74
N CYS A 129 7.56 -0.73 -8.63
CA CYS A 129 7.98 -1.55 -9.77
C CYS A 129 6.86 -2.46 -10.33
N THR A 130 5.70 -2.55 -9.67
CA THR A 130 4.60 -3.43 -10.10
C THR A 130 3.67 -2.68 -11.06
N PRO A 131 3.55 -3.09 -12.33
CA PRO A 131 2.64 -2.43 -13.28
C PRO A 131 1.19 -2.74 -12.92
N ALA A 132 0.50 -1.80 -12.26
CA ALA A 132 -0.89 -1.95 -11.85
C ALA A 132 -1.67 -0.63 -11.98
N PRO A 133 -3.01 -0.67 -12.15
CA PRO A 133 -3.85 0.53 -12.18
C PRO A 133 -4.09 1.15 -10.79
N LEU A 134 -3.82 0.41 -9.71
CA LEU A 134 -4.00 0.85 -8.32
C LEU A 134 -2.79 0.48 -7.45
N LEU A 135 -2.33 1.46 -6.65
CA LEU A 135 -1.39 1.28 -5.56
C LEU A 135 -2.13 1.31 -4.22
N ALA A 136 -2.20 0.15 -3.57
CA ALA A 136 -2.73 -0.02 -2.22
C ALA A 136 -1.60 0.14 -1.19
N LEU A 137 -1.79 1.02 -0.21
CA LEU A 137 -0.78 1.32 0.80
C LEU A 137 -1.36 1.10 2.20
N ASP A 138 -0.91 0.09 2.93
CA ASP A 138 -1.36 -0.22 4.29
C ASP A 138 -0.31 0.23 5.32
N GLU A 139 -0.51 1.41 5.92
CA GLU A 139 0.44 2.09 6.81
C GLU A 139 1.88 2.13 6.26
N PRO A 140 2.07 2.60 5.01
CA PRO A 140 3.32 2.46 4.27
C PRO A 140 4.50 3.24 4.86
N PHE A 141 4.25 4.19 5.76
CA PHE A 141 5.29 5.03 6.34
C PHE A 141 5.60 4.67 7.80
N ASN A 142 4.94 3.65 8.34
CA ASN A 142 5.19 3.21 9.70
C ASN A 142 6.65 2.74 9.85
N GLY A 143 7.32 3.21 10.91
CA GLY A 143 8.75 2.98 11.18
C GLY A 143 9.73 3.85 10.39
N LEU A 144 9.24 4.80 9.58
CA LEU A 144 10.09 5.80 8.91
C LEU A 144 10.20 7.07 9.75
N ASP A 145 11.40 7.63 9.84
CA ASP A 145 11.58 9.00 10.35
C ASP A 145 10.96 10.05 9.41
N GLY A 146 10.86 11.29 9.87
CA GLY A 146 10.20 12.36 9.11
C GLY A 146 10.84 12.65 7.75
N GLN A 147 12.16 12.50 7.61
CA GLN A 147 12.85 12.72 6.33
C GLN A 147 12.59 11.55 5.38
N ALA A 148 12.76 10.32 5.86
CA ALA A 148 12.50 9.11 5.09
C ALA A 148 11.04 9.03 4.64
N LYS A 149 10.09 9.42 5.49
CA LYS A 149 8.66 9.52 5.17
C LYS A 149 8.42 10.48 3.99
N ARG A 150 8.97 11.70 4.04
CA ARG A 150 8.84 12.68 2.96
C ARG A 150 9.48 12.22 1.66
N GLN A 151 10.66 11.60 1.71
CA GLN A 151 11.33 11.05 0.53
C GLN A 151 10.51 9.92 -0.11
N ALA A 152 9.96 9.02 0.70
CA ALA A 152 9.11 7.93 0.23
C ALA A 152 7.81 8.45 -0.40
N ALA A 153 7.14 9.42 0.24
CA ALA A 153 5.94 10.05 -0.31
C ALA A 153 6.24 10.76 -1.64
N ALA A 154 7.32 11.54 -1.71
CA ALA A 154 7.73 12.22 -2.94
C ALA A 154 8.04 11.23 -4.07
N LEU A 155 8.68 10.09 -3.75
CA LEU A 155 8.93 9.02 -4.72
C LEU A 155 7.61 8.41 -5.23
N ILE A 156 6.68 8.09 -4.33
CA ILE A 156 5.37 7.54 -4.73
C ILE A 156 4.66 8.51 -5.67
N LEU A 157 4.65 9.80 -5.36
CA LEU A 157 4.00 10.82 -6.18
C LEU A 157 4.68 11.04 -7.54
N SER A 158 6.00 10.83 -7.65
CA SER A 158 6.70 10.97 -8.93
C SER A 158 6.56 9.76 -9.84
N GLU A 159 6.52 8.55 -9.26
CA GLU A 159 6.53 7.29 -10.03
C GLU A 159 5.13 6.74 -10.31
N TRP A 160 4.14 7.07 -9.48
CA TRP A 160 2.80 6.48 -9.59
C TRP A 160 1.80 7.42 -10.26
N THR A 161 1.28 7.00 -11.40
CA THR A 161 0.24 7.74 -12.14
C THR A 161 -1.16 7.17 -11.98
N GLY A 162 -1.27 5.93 -11.47
CA GLY A 162 -2.55 5.25 -11.23
C GLY A 162 -3.27 5.79 -10.01
N ALA A 163 -4.39 5.15 -9.65
CA ALA A 163 -5.07 5.47 -8.41
C ALA A 163 -4.23 5.04 -7.19
N ILE A 164 -4.35 5.76 -6.07
CA ILE A 164 -3.73 5.43 -4.79
C ILE A 164 -4.83 5.27 -3.75
N LEU A 165 -4.80 4.14 -3.04
CA LEU A 165 -5.62 3.92 -1.86
C LEU A 165 -4.71 3.73 -0.64
N LEU A 166 -4.59 4.79 0.15
CA LEU A 166 -3.88 4.80 1.43
C LEU A 166 -4.81 4.34 2.55
N VAL A 167 -4.30 3.48 3.40
CA VAL A 167 -4.86 3.15 4.71
C VAL A 167 -3.90 3.70 5.75
N THR A 168 -4.41 4.57 6.62
CA THR A 168 -3.61 5.17 7.69
C THR A 168 -4.52 5.57 8.87
N HIS A 169 -3.90 5.94 9.98
CA HIS A 169 -4.54 6.61 11.10
C HIS A 169 -3.97 8.03 11.32
N LEU A 170 -3.07 8.48 10.45
CA LEU A 170 -2.36 9.76 10.55
C LEU A 170 -2.73 10.69 9.40
N GLU A 171 -3.25 11.88 9.74
CA GLU A 171 -3.59 12.90 8.74
C GLU A 171 -2.37 13.40 7.95
N GLU A 172 -1.20 13.47 8.60
CA GLU A 172 0.06 13.86 7.97
C GLU A 172 0.37 12.98 6.75
N GLU A 173 0.10 11.67 6.81
CA GLU A 173 0.40 10.75 5.71
C GLU A 173 -0.54 10.96 4.52
N ALA A 174 -1.82 11.25 4.79
CA ALA A 174 -2.77 11.63 3.76
C ALA A 174 -2.37 12.95 3.09
N ALA A 175 -1.94 13.93 3.90
CA ALA A 175 -1.47 15.23 3.41
C ALA A 175 -0.22 15.10 2.53
N LEU A 176 0.74 14.25 2.91
CA LEU A 176 1.97 14.00 2.14
C LEU A 176 1.70 13.44 0.73
N LEU A 177 0.63 12.65 0.57
CA LEU A 177 0.22 12.12 -0.73
C LEU A 177 -0.82 13.01 -1.44
N GLY A 178 -1.26 14.10 -0.81
CA GLY A 178 -2.37 14.92 -1.30
C GLY A 178 -3.65 14.09 -1.48
N ALA A 179 -3.89 13.13 -0.58
CA ALA A 179 -5.00 12.20 -0.65
C ALA A 179 -6.24 12.77 0.02
N GLN A 180 -7.41 12.60 -0.61
CA GLN A 180 -8.69 12.94 0.00
C GLN A 180 -8.99 11.95 1.13
N ILE A 181 -9.21 12.46 2.34
CA ILE A 181 -9.54 11.65 3.50
C ILE A 181 -10.99 11.17 3.41
N VAL A 182 -11.18 9.86 3.58
CA VAL A 182 -12.46 9.19 3.77
C VAL A 182 -12.44 8.55 5.15
N PRO A 183 -13.19 9.08 6.13
CA PRO A 183 -13.19 8.54 7.48
C PRO A 183 -13.89 7.19 7.54
N LEU A 184 -13.29 6.23 8.22
CA LEU A 184 -13.83 4.92 8.52
C LEU A 184 -14.09 4.81 10.01
N LYS A 185 -15.36 4.64 10.38
CA LYS A 185 -15.78 4.45 11.77
C LYS A 185 -15.66 2.98 12.15
N ALA A 186 -15.29 2.71 13.40
CA ALA A 186 -15.40 1.36 13.94
C ALA A 186 -16.90 1.01 14.13
N LEU A 187 -17.22 -0.26 13.92
CA LEU A 187 -18.52 -0.85 14.30
C LEU A 187 -18.57 -1.15 15.80
#